data_AF-A0ABD2N602-F1
#
_entry.id   AF-A0ABD2N602-F1
#
_cell.length_a   1.000
_cell.length_b   1.000
_cell.length_c   1.000
_cell.angle_alpha   90.00
_cell.angle_beta   90.00
_cell.angle_gamma   90.00
#
_symmetry.space_group_name_H-M   'P 1'
#
loop_
_entity.id
_entity.type
_entity.pdbx_description
1 polymer ?
#
loop_
_entity_poly.entity_id
_entity_poly.type
_entity_poly.pdbx_seq_one_letter_code
_entity_poly.pdbx_strand_id
1 'polypeptide(L)'
;MILFPFQTCHAEDSPAGHCVWYGECNERNGLNQNCPYNGTAKPLLPEAAVSLLKKRCPHLVNQTGVTSTCCSFDQLKTLDRSIELAANFLNRCPSCMKNFMRIICDYTCSHDHSNYVEIVNITKNPTTGKCSH
;
A
#
# COMPACT_ATOMS: atom_id res chain seq x y z
N MET A 1 4.83 38.51 14.51
CA MET A 1 5.57 37.32 14.06
C MET A 1 4.57 36.20 13.85
N ILE A 2 4.21 35.91 12.60
CA ILE A 2 3.30 34.80 12.29
C ILE A 2 4.18 33.54 12.20
N LEU A 3 4.11 32.69 13.22
CA LEU A 3 4.67 31.34 13.19
C LEU A 3 3.81 30.52 12.23
N PHE A 4 4.27 30.33 10.98
CA PHE A 4 3.76 29.25 10.16
C PHE A 4 4.16 27.94 10.85
N PRO A 5 3.23 27.02 11.18
CA PRO A 5 3.64 25.75 11.74
C PRO A 5 4.44 25.03 10.66
N PHE A 6 5.67 24.63 10.97
CA PHE A 6 6.33 23.58 10.22
C PHE A 6 5.43 22.36 10.34
N GLN A 7 4.56 22.13 9.35
CA GLN A 7 3.76 20.91 9.28
C GLN A 7 4.76 19.75 9.13
N THR A 8 5.11 19.11 10.24
CA THR A 8 5.92 17.91 10.26
C THR A 8 5.09 16.77 9.68
N CYS A 9 5.74 15.96 8.84
CA CYS A 9 5.07 14.83 8.23
C CYS A 9 5.01 13.69 9.24
N HIS A 10 3.83 13.43 9.79
CA HIS A 10 3.54 12.28 10.64
C HIS A 10 2.32 11.54 10.10
N ALA A 11 2.27 10.22 10.33
CA ALA A 11 1.02 9.49 10.19
C ALA A 11 0.12 9.86 11.39
N GLU A 12 -1.18 10.10 11.17
CA GLU A 12 -2.11 10.31 12.28
C GLU A 12 -2.30 9.01 13.06
N ASP A 13 -1.98 9.02 14.36
CA ASP A 13 -2.02 7.84 15.22
C ASP A 13 -3.46 7.38 15.50
N SER A 14 -3.77 6.13 15.16
CA SER A 14 -4.93 5.41 15.67
C SER A 14 -4.48 4.32 16.63
N PRO A 15 -5.04 4.22 17.85
CA PRO A 15 -4.74 3.11 18.77
C PRO A 15 -5.21 1.74 18.25
N ALA A 16 -6.02 1.70 17.18
CA ALA A 16 -6.41 0.51 16.45
C ALA A 16 -5.73 0.41 15.06
N GLY A 17 -4.61 1.12 14.86
CA GLY A 17 -3.89 1.21 13.59
C GLY A 17 -3.30 -0.13 13.15
N HIS A 18 -3.89 -0.72 12.11
CA HIS A 18 -3.41 -1.97 11.51
C HIS A 18 -2.70 -1.76 10.16
N CYS A 19 -2.71 -0.51 9.67
CA CYS A 19 -2.00 -0.08 8.47
C CYS A 19 -0.89 0.91 8.82
N VAL A 20 0.14 0.99 7.98
CA VAL A 20 1.15 2.07 8.05
C VAL A 20 1.09 3.03 6.87
N TRP A 21 0.41 2.63 5.78
CA TRP A 21 0.07 3.52 4.66
C TRP A 21 -1.31 3.23 4.08
N TYR A 22 -1.81 4.18 3.28
CA TYR A 22 -2.98 4.00 2.43
C TYR A 22 -3.01 5.06 1.33
N GLY A 23 -2.99 4.64 0.08
CA GLY A 23 -2.97 5.51 -1.11
C GLY A 23 -1.58 5.98 -1.53
N GLU A 24 -1.56 6.70 -2.65
CA GLU A 24 -0.35 7.29 -3.25
C GLU A 24 -0.51 8.82 -3.28
N CYS A 25 0.50 9.57 -2.84
CA CYS A 25 0.41 11.04 -2.70
C CYS A 25 1.58 11.78 -3.31
N ASN A 26 2.62 11.08 -3.71
CA ASN A 26 3.73 11.69 -4.41
C ASN A 26 4.21 10.76 -5.53
N GLU A 27 4.89 11.34 -6.50
CA GLU A 27 5.64 10.62 -7.51
C GLU A 27 7.08 11.14 -7.49
N ARG A 28 8.05 10.24 -7.54
CA ARG A 28 9.46 10.58 -7.65
C ARG A 28 10.11 9.65 -8.66
N ASN A 29 10.68 10.23 -9.72
CA ASN A 29 11.35 9.49 -10.79
C ASN A 29 10.46 8.40 -11.44
N GLY A 30 9.17 8.69 -11.64
CA GLY A 30 8.23 7.73 -12.21
C GLY A 30 7.77 6.63 -11.25
N LEU A 31 8.12 6.71 -9.96
CA LEU A 31 7.66 5.80 -8.92
C LEU A 31 6.69 6.50 -7.99
N ASN A 32 5.50 5.91 -7.83
CA ASN A 32 4.51 6.39 -6.88
C ASN A 32 4.96 6.06 -5.45
N GLN A 33 4.81 7.03 -4.56
CA GLN A 33 5.15 6.94 -3.15
C GLN A 33 3.89 6.88 -2.30
N ASN A 34 3.93 6.00 -1.30
CA ASN A 34 2.81 5.71 -0.42
C ASN A 34 2.56 6.84 0.58
N CYS A 35 1.30 7.05 0.94
CA CYS A 35 0.92 8.00 1.98
C CYS A 35 0.96 7.36 3.36
N PRO A 36 1.70 7.94 4.33
CA PRO A 36 1.65 7.50 5.71
C PRO A 36 0.22 7.52 6.23
N TYR A 37 -0.17 6.44 6.90
CA TYR A 37 -1.52 6.25 7.42
C TYR A 37 -1.47 5.22 8.54
N ASN A 38 -1.75 5.63 9.78
CA ASN A 38 -1.72 4.75 10.94
C ASN A 38 -3.14 4.38 11.41
N GLY A 39 -4.06 4.10 10.47
CA GLY A 39 -5.44 3.74 10.78
C GLY A 39 -5.79 2.28 10.48
N THR A 40 -7.07 1.94 10.58
CA THR A 40 -7.59 0.60 10.28
C THR A 40 -7.62 0.32 8.78
N ALA A 41 -7.57 -0.95 8.39
CA ALA A 41 -7.82 -1.36 7.01
C ALA A 41 -9.17 -0.81 6.51
N LYS A 42 -9.23 -0.40 5.23
CA LYS A 42 -10.44 0.19 4.63
C LYS A 42 -11.09 -0.80 3.68
N PRO A 43 -12.44 -0.77 3.54
CA PRO A 43 -13.14 -1.54 2.52
C PRO A 43 -12.56 -1.31 1.13
N LEU A 44 -12.21 -2.39 0.43
CA LEU A 44 -11.68 -2.32 -0.92
C LEU A 44 -12.83 -2.17 -1.92
N LEU A 45 -12.90 -1.00 -2.54
CA LEU A 45 -13.91 -0.62 -3.54
C LEU A 45 -13.22 0.04 -4.73
N PRO A 46 -13.81 -0.01 -5.94
CA PRO A 46 -15.04 -0.73 -6.34
C PRO A 46 -14.80 -2.24 -6.58
N GLU A 47 -15.79 -2.98 -7.08
CA GLU A 47 -15.69 -4.43 -7.40
C GLU A 47 -14.51 -4.77 -8.32
N ALA A 48 -14.14 -3.87 -9.22
CA ALA A 48 -12.95 -4.03 -10.06
C ALA A 48 -11.65 -4.12 -9.25
N ALA A 49 -11.58 -3.43 -8.10
CA ALA A 49 -10.45 -3.52 -7.18
C ALA A 49 -10.40 -4.88 -6.49
N VAL A 50 -11.55 -5.40 -6.05
CA VAL A 50 -11.65 -6.76 -5.46
C VAL A 50 -11.28 -7.83 -6.48
N SER A 51 -11.72 -7.69 -7.74
CA SER A 51 -11.35 -8.58 -8.84
C SER A 51 -9.85 -8.59 -9.10
N LEU A 52 -9.21 -7.41 -9.12
CA LEU A 52 -7.76 -7.31 -9.27
C LEU A 52 -7.02 -7.91 -8.06
N LEU A 53 -7.54 -7.70 -6.85
CA LEU A 53 -6.96 -8.27 -5.63
C LEU A 53 -7.07 -9.79 -5.68
N LYS A 54 -8.20 -10.33 -6.11
CA LYS A 54 -8.39 -11.78 -6.28
C LYS A 54 -7.40 -12.37 -7.30
N LYS A 55 -7.10 -11.64 -8.38
CA LYS A 55 -6.10 -12.05 -9.39
C LYS A 55 -4.69 -12.10 -8.83
N ARG A 56 -4.28 -11.12 -8.02
CA ARG A 56 -2.88 -10.95 -7.58
C ARG A 56 -2.59 -11.45 -6.18
N CYS A 57 -3.52 -11.22 -5.26
CA CYS A 57 -3.44 -11.48 -3.83
C CYS A 57 -4.68 -12.27 -3.35
N PRO A 58 -4.98 -13.45 -3.92
CA PRO A 58 -6.22 -14.18 -3.63
C PRO A 58 -6.41 -14.52 -2.14
N HIS A 59 -5.32 -14.60 -1.38
CA HIS A 59 -5.32 -14.90 0.05
C HIS A 59 -5.75 -13.74 0.94
N LEU A 60 -5.81 -12.51 0.42
CA LEU A 60 -6.28 -11.34 1.16
C LEU A 60 -7.78 -11.07 0.96
N VAL A 61 -8.44 -11.81 0.06
CA VAL A 61 -9.88 -11.66 -0.19
C VAL A 61 -10.65 -12.30 0.96
N ASN A 62 -11.54 -11.53 1.59
CA ASN A 62 -12.49 -12.06 2.56
C ASN A 62 -13.59 -12.83 1.81
N GLN A 63 -13.77 -14.11 2.13
CA GLN A 63 -14.74 -14.99 1.46
C GLN A 63 -16.18 -14.82 1.97
N THR A 64 -16.34 -14.26 3.17
CA THR A 64 -17.63 -14.24 3.89
C THR A 64 -18.13 -12.83 4.19
N GLY A 65 -17.37 -11.80 3.82
CA GLY A 65 -17.71 -10.41 4.12
C GLY A 65 -16.93 -9.42 3.29
N VAL A 66 -16.93 -8.17 3.75
CA VAL A 66 -16.23 -7.07 3.07
C VAL A 66 -14.72 -7.30 3.13
N THR A 67 -14.08 -7.29 1.97
CA THR A 67 -12.62 -7.31 1.88
C THR A 67 -12.10 -5.93 2.27
N SER A 68 -11.25 -5.86 3.30
CA SER A 68 -10.60 -4.63 3.75
C SER A 68 -9.09 -4.76 3.62
N THR A 69 -8.42 -3.70 3.16
CA THR A 69 -6.98 -3.69 2.86
C THR A 69 -6.30 -2.43 3.38
N CYS A 70 -4.99 -2.52 3.58
CA CYS A 70 -4.12 -1.36 3.81
C CYS A 70 -3.56 -0.76 2.52
N CYS A 71 -4.17 -1.06 1.38
CA CYS A 71 -3.83 -0.45 0.10
C CYS A 71 -5.10 -0.01 -0.64
N SER A 72 -4.96 1.06 -1.43
CA SER A 72 -6.00 1.56 -2.32
C SER A 72 -6.03 0.80 -3.64
N PHE A 73 -7.08 1.02 -4.45
CA PHE A 73 -7.14 0.47 -5.80
C PHE A 73 -6.01 0.99 -6.70
N ASP A 74 -5.56 2.24 -6.52
CA ASP A 74 -4.44 2.78 -7.30
C ASP A 74 -3.13 2.08 -6.97
N GLN A 75 -2.83 1.84 -5.68
CA GLN A 75 -1.67 1.07 -5.27
C GLN A 75 -1.70 -0.36 -5.82
N LEU A 76 -2.89 -0.97 -5.88
CA LEU A 76 -3.04 -2.30 -6.44
C LEU A 76 -2.80 -2.33 -7.97
N LYS A 77 -3.20 -1.29 -8.70
CA LYS A 77 -2.86 -1.13 -10.12
C LYS A 77 -1.36 -0.89 -10.32
N THR A 78 -0.74 -0.11 -9.45
CA THR A 78 0.72 0.09 -9.45
C THR A 78 1.43 -1.24 -9.24
N LEU A 79 1.02 -2.03 -8.24
CA LEU A 79 1.52 -3.37 -8.00
C LEU A 79 1.37 -4.29 -9.23
N ASP A 80 0.19 -4.29 -9.89
CA ASP A 80 -0.09 -5.09 -11.09
C ASP A 80 0.84 -4.75 -12.26
N ARG A 81 1.31 -3.50 -12.36
CA ARG A 81 2.30 -3.07 -13.35
C ARG A 81 3.73 -3.41 -12.91
N SER A 82 4.08 -3.13 -11.65
CA SER A 82 5.44 -3.35 -11.12
C SER A 82 5.85 -4.82 -11.12
N ILE A 83 4.89 -5.74 -11.00
CA ILE A 83 5.17 -7.18 -11.02
C ILE A 83 5.64 -7.69 -12.38
N GLU A 84 5.37 -6.99 -13.49
CA GLU A 84 5.73 -7.47 -14.84
C GLU A 84 7.23 -7.72 -14.99
N LEU A 85 8.07 -6.87 -14.40
CA LEU A 85 9.52 -7.05 -14.43
C LEU A 85 9.94 -8.35 -13.72
N ALA A 86 9.43 -8.60 -12.52
CA ALA A 86 9.72 -9.83 -11.77
C ALA A 86 9.13 -11.08 -12.46
N ALA A 87 8.00 -10.92 -13.15
CA ALA A 87 7.35 -11.99 -13.91
C ALA A 87 8.22 -12.56 -15.02
N ASN A 88 9.05 -11.74 -15.67
CA ASN A 88 10.00 -12.21 -16.69
C ASN A 88 10.99 -13.26 -16.17
N PHE A 89 11.31 -13.23 -14.87
CA PHE A 89 12.24 -14.17 -14.25
C PHE A 89 11.50 -15.31 -13.54
N LEU A 90 10.42 -15.01 -12.83
CA LEU A 90 9.77 -15.94 -11.90
C LEU A 90 8.67 -16.79 -12.57
N ASN A 91 8.13 -16.41 -13.72
CA ASN A 91 7.03 -17.16 -14.37
C ASN A 91 7.42 -18.57 -14.84
N ARG A 92 8.71 -18.84 -14.99
CA ARG A 92 9.21 -20.19 -15.33
C ARG A 92 8.96 -21.21 -14.21
N CYS A 93 8.69 -20.74 -12.99
CA CYS A 93 8.36 -21.57 -11.83
C CYS A 93 7.14 -20.98 -11.09
N PRO A 94 5.93 -21.54 -11.29
CA PRO A 94 4.70 -20.99 -10.73
C PRO A 94 4.71 -20.84 -9.20
N SER A 95 5.40 -21.74 -8.48
CA SER A 95 5.53 -21.66 -7.02
C SER A 95 6.41 -20.48 -6.60
N CYS A 96 7.50 -20.18 -7.32
CA CYS A 96 8.34 -19.01 -7.05
C CYS A 96 7.53 -17.73 -7.20
N MET A 97 6.76 -17.60 -8.28
CA MET A 97 5.88 -16.45 -8.48
C MET A 97 4.83 -16.35 -7.36
N LYS A 98 4.20 -17.47 -6.97
CA LYS A 98 3.21 -17.50 -5.88
C LYS A 98 3.81 -17.04 -4.55
N ASN A 99 4.99 -17.54 -4.19
CA ASN A 99 5.66 -17.17 -2.94
C ASN A 99 6.10 -15.71 -2.93
N PHE A 100 6.63 -15.23 -4.06
CA PHE A 100 6.97 -13.82 -4.23
C PHE A 100 5.74 -12.92 -4.06
N MET A 101 4.66 -13.23 -4.77
CA MET A 101 3.40 -12.48 -4.68
C MET A 101 2.82 -12.51 -3.27
N ARG A 102 2.92 -13.63 -2.55
CA ARG A 102 2.47 -13.70 -1.14
C ARG A 102 3.14 -12.63 -0.29
N ILE A 103 4.47 -12.52 -0.36
CA ILE A 103 5.25 -11.54 0.41
C ILE A 103 4.89 -10.12 -0.01
N ILE A 104 4.89 -9.83 -1.32
CA ILE A 104 4.63 -8.48 -1.82
C ILE A 104 3.20 -8.02 -1.51
N CYS A 105 2.22 -8.91 -1.60
CA CYS A 105 0.84 -8.62 -1.23
C CYS A 105 0.70 -8.36 0.26
N ASP A 106 1.33 -9.18 1.11
CA ASP A 106 1.23 -9.02 2.56
C ASP A 106 1.88 -7.68 2.99
N TYR A 107 3.06 -7.39 2.46
CA TYR A 107 3.74 -6.10 2.64
C TYR A 107 2.91 -4.92 2.14
N THR A 108 2.27 -5.02 0.97
CA THR A 108 1.61 -3.84 0.38
C THR A 108 0.21 -3.60 0.95
N CYS A 109 -0.58 -4.67 1.14
CA CYS A 109 -2.03 -4.61 1.19
C CYS A 109 -2.66 -5.32 2.40
N SER A 110 -1.92 -6.13 3.16
CA SER A 110 -2.51 -6.88 4.28
C SER A 110 -3.22 -5.97 5.26
N HIS A 111 -4.30 -6.43 5.86
CA HIS A 111 -5.06 -5.65 6.83
C HIS A 111 -4.32 -5.46 8.16
N ASP A 112 -3.37 -6.35 8.48
CA ASP A 112 -2.58 -6.38 9.72
C ASP A 112 -1.11 -5.96 9.48
N HIS A 113 -0.91 -5.11 8.47
CA HIS A 113 0.40 -4.73 7.97
C HIS A 113 1.32 -4.08 9.02
N SER A 114 0.76 -3.31 9.97
CA SER A 114 1.53 -2.69 11.06
C SER A 114 2.17 -3.68 12.05
N ASN A 115 1.79 -4.97 12.03
CA ASN A 115 2.40 -5.98 12.88
C ASN A 115 3.84 -6.34 12.46
N TYR A 116 4.25 -6.01 11.24
CA TYR A 116 5.55 -6.39 10.68
C TYR A 116 6.20 -5.35 9.76
N VAL A 117 5.60 -4.17 9.59
CA VAL A 117 6.19 -3.08 8.81
C VAL A 117 6.06 -1.77 9.58
N GLU A 118 7.09 -0.94 9.46
CA GLU A 118 7.21 0.37 10.08
C GLU A 118 7.72 1.38 9.04
N ILE A 119 7.19 2.60 9.06
CA ILE A 119 7.71 3.71 8.26
C ILE A 119 8.83 4.40 9.05
N VAL A 120 10.06 4.24 8.59
CA VAL A 120 11.24 4.84 9.25
C VAL A 120 11.49 6.30 8.85
N ASN A 121 11.00 6.73 7.67
CA ASN A 121 11.23 8.07 7.14
C ASN A 121 10.01 8.53 6.35
N ILE A 122 9.57 9.76 6.63
CA ILE A 122 8.52 10.44 5.87
C ILE A 122 9.11 11.76 5.35
N THR A 123 9.00 11.97 4.05
CA THR A 123 9.50 13.18 3.39
C THR A 123 8.34 14.05 2.92
N LYS A 124 8.51 15.37 3.05
CA LYS A 124 7.59 16.35 2.48
C LYS A 124 8.06 16.74 1.08
N ASN A 125 7.20 16.62 0.07
CA ASN A 125 7.47 17.21 -1.23
C ASN A 125 7.42 18.75 -1.10
N PRO A 126 8.50 19.49 -1.42
CA PRO A 126 8.56 20.94 -1.24
C PRO A 126 7.61 21.70 -2.19
N THR A 127 7.26 21.12 -3.33
CA THR A 127 6.40 21.74 -4.35
C THR A 127 4.93 21.53 -4.04
N THR A 128 4.53 20.31 -3.67
CA THR A 128 3.12 19.96 -3.44
C THR A 128 2.70 20.03 -1.97
N GLY A 129 3.68 20.07 -1.05
CA GLY A 129 3.46 20.03 0.39
C GLY A 129 2.99 18.66 0.93
N LYS A 130 2.85 17.65 0.05
CA LYS A 130 2.37 16.31 0.43
C LYS A 130 3.46 15.49 1.12
N CYS A 131 3.06 14.67 2.08
CA CYS A 131 3.95 13.78 2.83
C CYS A 131 3.88 12.36 2.25
N SER A 132 5.03 11.73 2.02
CA SER A 132 5.12 10.37 1.49
C SER A 132 6.33 9.61 2.05
N HIS A 133 6.25 8.28 2.00
CA HIS A 133 7.38 7.37 2.23
C HIS A 133 8.11 7.08 0.91
#